data_AF-A0A2K1K7U2-F1
#
_entry.id   AF-A0A2K1K7U2-F1
#
_cell.length_a   1.000
_cell.length_b   1.000
_cell.length_c   1.000
_cell.angle_alpha   90.00
_cell.angle_beta   90.00
_cell.angle_gamma   90.00
#
_symmetry.space_group_name_H-M   'P 1'
#
loop_
_entity.id
_entity.type
_entity.pdbx_description
1 polymer ?
#
loop_
_entity_poly.entity_id
_entity_poly.type
_entity_poly.pdbx_seq_one_letter_code
_entity_poly.pdbx_strand_id
1 'polypeptide(L)'
;MIDSSPAVIVGASGCLYAFQERRLLVHCPKSNEWQFLDKLPKGDEGISPPLCITSNGSRLVVTGTCNADEDSHRMYWYHLPAAESCEGPRRRGIWEALPVDIQFLGLTHASCIVEV
;
A
#
# COMPACT_ATOMS: atom_id res chain seq x y z
N MET A 1 -7.56 -12.52 21.06
CA MET A 1 -6.50 -12.82 20.07
C MET A 1 -6.43 -11.63 19.15
N ILE A 2 -5.29 -10.92 19.12
CA ILE A 2 -5.10 -9.84 18.15
C ILE A 2 -4.77 -10.54 16.84
N ASP A 3 -5.76 -10.67 15.96
CA ASP A 3 -5.56 -11.12 14.58
C ASP A 3 -4.56 -10.16 13.92
N SER A 4 -3.30 -10.58 13.93
CA SER A 4 -2.19 -9.82 13.37
C SER A 4 -1.94 -10.41 11.99
N SER A 5 -2.82 -10.05 11.04
CA SER A 5 -2.49 -10.19 9.62
C SER A 5 -1.11 -9.59 9.37
N PRO A 6 -0.27 -10.20 8.52
CA PRO A 6 1.09 -9.71 8.29
C PRO A 6 1.04 -8.26 7.84
N ALA A 7 1.77 -7.41 8.55
CA ALA A 7 1.97 -6.03 8.13
C ALA A 7 3.08 -6.00 7.08
N VAL A 8 2.76 -5.58 5.86
CA VAL A 8 3.76 -5.26 4.84
C VAL A 8 4.23 -3.82 5.06
N ILE A 9 5.55 -3.59 5.05
CA ILE A 9 6.17 -2.28 5.34
C ILE A 9 7.07 -1.88 4.17
N VAL A 10 7.06 -0.61 3.79
CA VAL A 10 7.97 -0.03 2.79
C VAL A 10 8.41 1.37 3.18
N GLY A 11 9.65 1.74 2.82
CA GLY A 11 10.12 3.12 2.93
C GLY A 11 9.81 3.92 1.67
N ALA A 12 9.28 5.14 1.84
CA ALA A 12 9.11 6.11 0.75
C ALA A 12 9.15 7.54 1.31
N SER A 13 9.68 8.50 0.56
CA SER A 13 9.65 9.94 0.93
C SER A 13 10.10 10.27 2.36
N GLY A 14 11.03 9.49 2.94
CA GLY A 14 11.52 9.69 4.30
C GLY A 14 10.61 9.18 5.44
N CYS A 15 9.54 8.44 5.10
CA CYS A 15 8.63 7.79 6.03
C CYS A 15 8.59 6.27 5.80
N LEU A 16 8.05 5.52 6.76
CA LEU A 16 7.64 4.13 6.53
C LEU A 16 6.14 4.06 6.35
N TYR A 17 5.68 3.27 5.39
CA TYR A 17 4.27 3.01 5.15
C TYR A 17 3.99 1.54 5.42
N ALA A 18 2.85 1.24 6.02
CA ALA A 18 2.45 -0.12 6.32
C ALA A 18 0.97 -0.35 6.10
N PHE A 19 0.60 -1.59 5.79
CA PHE A 19 -0.78 -2.02 5.87
C PHE A 19 -1.05 -2.78 7.15
N GLN A 20 -2.14 -2.42 7.81
CA GLN A 20 -2.77 -3.25 8.82
C GLN A 20 -4.20 -3.50 8.38
N GLU A 21 -4.49 -4.75 8.00
CA GLU A 21 -5.72 -5.15 7.32
C GLU A 21 -5.93 -4.29 6.05
N ARG A 22 -6.89 -3.36 6.08
CA ARG A 22 -7.22 -2.45 4.97
C ARG A 22 -6.79 -1.01 5.20
N ARG A 23 -6.07 -0.76 6.29
CA ARG A 23 -5.65 0.59 6.70
C ARG A 23 -4.21 0.83 6.26
N LEU A 24 -4.01 1.88 5.48
CA LEU A 24 -2.70 2.43 5.20
C LEU A 24 -2.27 3.28 6.39
N LEU A 25 -1.19 2.86 7.03
CA LEU A 25 -0.53 3.54 8.12
C LEU A 25 0.77 4.14 7.62
N VAL A 26 1.23 5.17 8.30
CA VAL A 26 2.53 5.78 8.06
C VAL A 26 3.21 6.15 9.37
N HIS A 27 4.45 5.71 9.48
CA HIS A 27 5.37 6.02 10.56
C HIS A 27 6.22 7.22 10.18
N CYS A 28 6.24 8.21 11.07
CA CYS A 28 7.21 9.28 10.99
C CYS A 28 8.41 8.96 11.90
N PRO A 29 9.64 8.81 11.37
CA PRO A 29 10.81 8.49 12.18
C PRO A 29 11.12 9.51 13.28
N LYS A 30 10.80 10.79 13.05
CA LYS A 30 11.08 11.85 14.01
C LYS A 30 10.18 11.81 15.25
N SER A 31 8.88 11.58 15.07
CA SER A 31 7.94 11.45 16.20
C SER A 31 7.89 10.02 16.75
N ASN A 32 8.42 9.05 15.99
CA ASN A 32 8.37 7.63 16.29
C ASN A 32 6.94 7.08 16.50
N GLU A 33 5.98 7.62 15.74
CA GLU A 33 4.57 7.26 15.84
C GLU A 33 4.02 6.75 14.52
N TRP A 34 3.19 5.70 14.60
CA TRP A 34 2.34 5.24 13.51
C TRP A 34 1.01 6.01 13.53
N GLN A 35 0.62 6.53 12.37
CA GLN A 35 -0.65 7.23 12.22
C GLN A 35 -1.43 6.66 11.04
N PHE A 36 -2.75 6.68 11.16
CA PHE A 36 -3.64 6.34 10.07
C PHE A 36 -3.57 7.41 8.98
N LEU A 37 -3.40 6.98 7.72
CA LEU A 37 -3.39 7.85 6.56
C LEU A 37 -4.62 7.64 5.68
N ASP A 38 -4.87 6.39 5.28
CA ASP A 38 -5.95 6.09 4.34
C ASP A 38 -6.45 4.65 4.42
N LYS A 39 -7.45 4.31 3.60
CA LYS A 39 -7.96 2.94 3.45
C LYS A 39 -7.85 2.48 2.00
N LEU A 40 -7.63 1.18 1.83
CA LEU A 40 -7.73 0.54 0.52
C LEU A 40 -9.10 0.81 -0.12
N PRO A 41 -9.16 0.92 -1.45
CA PRO A 41 -10.42 0.96 -2.20
C PRO A 41 -11.37 -0.18 -1.78
N LYS A 42 -12.67 0.14 -1.73
CA LYS A 42 -13.75 -0.80 -1.39
C LYS A 42 -14.54 -1.17 -2.64
N GLY A 43 -15.36 -2.22 -2.53
CA GLY A 43 -16.20 -2.74 -3.61
C GLY A 43 -15.49 -3.83 -4.41
N ASP A 44 -16.16 -4.27 -5.47
CA ASP A 44 -15.78 -5.44 -6.27
C ASP A 44 -14.41 -5.30 -6.92
N GLU A 45 -13.98 -4.07 -7.23
CA GLU A 45 -12.67 -3.77 -7.83
C GLU A 45 -11.54 -3.62 -6.80
N GLY A 46 -11.84 -3.58 -5.49
CA GLY A 46 -10.85 -3.32 -4.44
C GLY A 46 -10.01 -4.55 -4.05
N ILE A 47 -9.00 -4.33 -3.21
CA ILE A 47 -8.12 -5.40 -2.66
C ILE A 47 -8.50 -5.78 -1.23
N SER A 48 -8.43 -7.07 -0.90
CA SER A 48 -8.42 -7.58 0.48
C SER A 48 -7.82 -9.00 0.55
N PRO A 49 -6.77 -9.25 1.37
CA PRO A 49 -5.81 -8.34 2.02
C PRO A 49 -4.65 -7.92 1.07
N PRO A 50 -3.91 -6.84 1.36
CA PRO A 50 -2.72 -6.49 0.59
C PRO A 50 -1.63 -7.53 0.83
N LEU A 51 -1.10 -8.10 -0.26
CA LEU A 51 -0.07 -9.14 -0.23
C LEU A 51 1.34 -8.55 -0.34
N CYS A 52 1.49 -7.48 -1.13
CA CYS A 52 2.80 -6.85 -1.34
C CYS A 52 2.66 -5.34 -1.50
N ILE A 53 3.71 -4.63 -1.06
CA ILE A 53 3.86 -3.19 -1.23
C ILE A 53 5.29 -2.85 -1.63
N THR A 54 5.46 -1.91 -2.55
CA THR A 54 6.76 -1.37 -2.96
C THR A 54 6.63 0.11 -3.27
N SER A 55 7.70 0.88 -3.19
CA SER A 55 7.71 2.31 -3.46
C SER A 55 8.40 2.60 -4.78
N ASN A 56 7.74 3.38 -5.66
CA ASN A 56 8.28 3.91 -6.91
C ASN A 56 8.26 5.45 -6.87
N GLY A 57 9.40 6.05 -6.53
CA GLY A 57 9.49 7.50 -6.32
C GLY A 57 8.46 7.97 -5.29
N SER A 58 7.51 8.81 -5.70
CA SER A 58 6.44 9.34 -4.85
C SER A 58 5.15 8.50 -4.88
N ARG A 59 5.24 7.21 -5.20
CA ARG A 59 4.10 6.30 -5.31
C ARG A 59 4.34 5.03 -4.52
N LEU A 60 3.27 4.48 -3.95
CA LEU A 60 3.27 3.10 -3.44
C LEU A 60 2.55 2.23 -4.46
N VAL A 61 3.19 1.14 -4.86
CA VAL A 61 2.58 0.06 -5.62
C VAL A 61 2.04 -0.95 -4.62
N VAL A 62 0.74 -1.19 -4.66
CA VAL A 62 0.06 -2.13 -3.75
C VAL A 62 -0.58 -3.22 -4.58
N THR A 63 -0.37 -4.46 -4.18
CA THR A 63 -0.96 -5.63 -4.83
C THR A 63 -1.65 -6.53 -3.81
N GLY A 64 -2.70 -7.20 -4.24
CA GLY A 64 -3.37 -8.23 -3.46
C GLY A 64 -4.55 -8.82 -4.21
N THR A 65 -5.24 -9.74 -3.54
CA THR A 65 -6.43 -10.43 -4.06
C THR A 65 -7.59 -9.46 -4.21
N CYS A 66 -8.33 -9.59 -5.30
CA CYS A 66 -9.54 -8.85 -5.59
C CYS A 66 -10.65 -9.25 -4.60
N ASN A 67 -11.50 -8.29 -4.19
CA ASN A 67 -12.61 -8.58 -3.27
C ASN A 67 -13.70 -9.45 -3.90
N ALA A 68 -13.93 -9.33 -5.21
CA ALA A 68 -15.03 -10.03 -5.89
C ALA A 68 -14.69 -11.48 -6.26
N ASP A 69 -13.40 -11.75 -6.48
CA ASP A 69 -12.89 -13.03 -6.91
C ASP A 69 -11.47 -13.19 -6.37
N GLU A 70 -11.33 -14.03 -5.34
CA GLU A 70 -10.05 -14.28 -4.65
C GLU A 70 -8.99 -14.90 -5.57
N ASP A 71 -9.38 -15.45 -6.73
CA ASP A 71 -8.46 -15.98 -7.74
C ASP A 71 -7.84 -14.88 -8.62
N SER A 72 -8.45 -13.69 -8.64
CA SER A 72 -7.97 -12.54 -9.42
C SER A 72 -7.18 -11.56 -8.55
N HIS A 73 -6.10 -11.00 -9.10
CA HIS A 73 -5.26 -10.04 -8.41
C HIS A 73 -5.51 -8.63 -8.92
N ARG A 74 -5.43 -7.64 -8.03
CA ARG A 74 -5.50 -6.22 -8.38
C ARG A 74 -4.23 -5.52 -7.96
N MET A 75 -3.89 -4.49 -8.72
CA MET A 75 -2.76 -3.61 -8.45
C MET A 75 -3.25 -2.18 -8.42
N TYR A 76 -2.71 -1.41 -7.49
CA TYR A 76 -2.97 0.02 -7.39
C TYR A 76 -1.66 0.80 -7.27
N TRP A 77 -1.66 2.00 -7.83
CA TRP A 77 -0.80 3.07 -7.38
C TRP A 77 -1.52 3.89 -6.31
N TYR A 78 -0.84 4.10 -5.19
CA TYR A 78 -1.16 5.17 -4.26
C TYR A 78 -0.20 6.32 -4.49
N HIS A 79 -0.70 7.42 -5.06
CA HIS A 79 0.10 8.63 -5.24
C HIS A 79 0.23 9.35 -3.92
N LEU A 80 1.45 9.43 -3.39
CA LEU A 80 1.73 10.21 -2.19
C LEU A 80 1.54 11.70 -2.52
N PRO A 81 0.93 12.49 -1.61
CA PRO A 81 0.81 13.93 -1.80
C PRO A 81 2.19 14.56 -1.99
N ALA A 82 2.29 15.54 -2.90
CA ALA A 82 3.49 16.36 -3.00
C ALA A 82 3.70 17.11 -1.67
N ALA A 83 4.86 16.90 -1.05
CA ALA A 83 5.29 17.51 0.21
C ALA A 83 4.66 16.96 1.51
N GLU A 84 4.59 15.64 1.68
CA GLU A 84 4.51 15.09 3.04
C GLU A 84 5.85 15.30 3.76
N SER A 85 5.99 16.43 4.45
CA SER A 85 6.89 16.47 5.59
C SER A 85 6.25 15.64 6.71
N CYS A 86 7.10 14.91 7.43
CA CYS A 86 6.76 14.17 8.64
C CYS A 86 5.93 14.97 9.68
N GLU A 87 5.92 16.31 9.59
CA GLU A 87 5.44 17.25 10.60
C GLU A 87 4.25 18.13 10.13
N GLY A 88 3.69 17.88 8.95
CA GLY A 88 2.55 18.63 8.41
C GLY A 88 1.20 17.92 8.56
N PRO A 89 0.06 18.63 8.38
CA PRO A 89 -1.24 18.00 8.27
C PRO A 89 -1.25 17.04 7.07
N ARG A 90 -1.41 15.73 7.35
CA ARG A 90 -1.35 14.69 6.33
C ARG A 90 -2.54 14.78 5.41
N ARG A 91 -2.28 14.89 4.11
CA ARG A 91 -3.31 14.84 3.06
C ARG A 91 -3.43 13.41 2.60
N ARG A 92 -4.64 12.97 2.27
CA ARG A 92 -4.80 11.68 1.61
C ARG A 92 -4.22 11.78 0.20
N GLY A 93 -3.50 10.73 -0.18
CA GLY A 93 -3.09 10.48 -1.55
C GLY A 93 -4.27 10.07 -2.44
N ILE A 94 -3.94 9.65 -3.66
CA ILE A 94 -4.93 9.23 -4.66
C ILE A 94 -4.67 7.78 -5.03
N TRP A 95 -5.73 6.97 -5.01
CA TRP A 95 -5.71 5.61 -5.51
C TRP A 95 -5.97 5.60 -7.02
N GLU A 96 -5.07 4.98 -7.78
CA GLU A 96 -5.21 4.71 -9.21
C GLU A 96 -5.14 3.21 -9.43
N ALA A 97 -6.19 2.63 -10.02
CA ALA A 97 -6.21 1.23 -10.40
C ALA A 97 -5.30 1.02 -11.60
N LEU A 98 -4.44 0.01 -11.53
CA LEU A 98 -3.60 -0.40 -12.64
C LEU A 98 -4.23 -1.56 -13.42
N PRO A 99 -3.85 -1.74 -14.70
CA PRO A 99 -4.24 -2.92 -15.46
C PRO A 99 -3.88 -4.19 -14.70
N VAL A 100 -4.81 -5.15 -14.68
CA VAL A 100 -4.56 -6.46 -14.07
C VAL A 100 -3.53 -7.20 -14.92
N ASP A 101 -2.39 -7.51 -14.32
CA ASP A 101 -1.47 -8.48 -14.90
C ASP A 101 -1.91 -9.89 -14.49
N ILE A 102 -2.45 -10.63 -15.46
CA ILE A 102 -2.90 -12.02 -15.29
C ILE A 102 -1.77 -12.98 -14.88
N GLN A 103 -0.51 -12.57 -15.02
CA GLN A 103 0.65 -13.38 -14.61
C GLN A 103 0.93 -13.24 -13.10
N PHE A 104 0.27 -12.31 -12.42
CA PHE A 104 0.40 -12.08 -11.00
C PHE A 104 -0.55 -13.04 -10.23
N LEU A 105 -0.06 -14.24 -9.88
CA LEU A 105 -0.88 -15.36 -9.39
C LEU A 105 -0.54 -15.86 -7.97
N GLY A 106 0.34 -15.18 -7.23
CA GLY A 106 0.99 -15.75 -6.05
C GLY A 106 0.52 -15.22 -4.70
N LEU A 107 0.28 -16.13 -3.75
CA LEU A 107 0.03 -15.82 -2.34
C LEU A 107 1.26 -15.24 -1.60
N THR A 108 2.45 -15.32 -2.20
CA THR A 108 3.70 -14.75 -1.65
C THR A 108 4.47 -14.02 -2.76
N HIS A 109 4.71 -12.73 -2.57
CA HIS A 109 5.38 -11.89 -3.55
C HIS A 109 6.45 -11.02 -2.92
N ALA A 110 7.59 -10.95 -3.60
CA ALA A 110 8.59 -9.92 -3.39
C ALA A 110 8.58 -9.04 -4.64
N SER A 111 8.33 -7.75 -4.47
CA SER A 111 8.57 -6.75 -5.51
C SER A 111 9.76 -5.88 -5.11
N CYS A 112 10.53 -5.48 -6.12
CA CYS A 112 11.63 -4.55 -5.99
C CYS A 112 11.63 -3.63 -7.21
N ILE A 113 12.27 -2.47 -7.07
CA ILE A 113 12.49 -1.55 -8.19
C ILE A 113 13.95 -1.65 -8.60
N VAL A 114 14.15 -1.77 -9.91
CA VAL A 114 15.46 -1.71 -10.54
C VAL A 114 15.50 -0.40 -11.33
N GLU A 115 16.35 0.52 -10.90
CA GLU A 115 16.70 1.71 -11.69
C GLU A 115 17.80 1.31 -12.68
N VAL A 116 17.64 1.70 -13.95
CA VAL A 116 18.56 1.39 -15.06
C VAL A 116 19.24 2.66 -15.53
#